data_AF-A0A364L2J2-F1
#
_entry.id   AF-A0A364L2J2-F1
#
_cell.length_a   1.000
_cell.length_b   1.000
_cell.length_c   1.000
_cell.angle_alpha   90.00
_cell.angle_beta   90.00
_cell.angle_gamma   90.00
#
_symmetry.space_group_name_H-M   'P 1'
#
loop_
_entity.id
_entity.type
_entity.pdbx_description
1 polymer ?
#
loop_
_entity_poly.entity_id
_entity_poly.type
_entity_poly.pdbx_seq_one_letter_code
_entity_poly.pdbx_strand_id
1 'polypeptide(L)'
;MDPFSRIPVEARQVILEQQLNLRDLQAAILASRPLYLAYGNSRKLIRQRVFRVQILCGYLPANNDAAIFTRALRQIEILEKKNSNDGIILRESLWPLLITMNPERKFLEILVTWSLNYAKAYRASSREKEARHIEVQVVQLFYLHRAPIESGTIFGSHEGHLIVNWIRTTMTTAVQHQHYAYGAVLYSQICDSWDLMCHQTLPDLLTVPLSLCSNDGNSFVAKNFLGTVISRSWSLFWHSRSTSRHAGDMLCYHCLGGAKGLLAATRLAHVSAEETLSSIEKIWNEMSPRSPAASFWANLVVESHQSLGAGRLEGVLKIWNRLREIIPSDPTEFEIIDLDWARKVILELRNLERGRTQDRSLEFQASVLALLSRGSPVYYAFARNLADTYVLNGDTKSALTLRQQIWQDLQPTSRIYTSWARELAGLYRRFGREEEAIQLTRGMEERRVGNVNITV
;
A
#
# COMPACT_ATOMS: atom_id res chain seq x y z
N MET A 1 11.10 -17.82 45.50
CA MET A 1 11.96 -17.40 46.64
C MET A 1 12.08 -15.89 46.60
N ASP A 2 11.91 -15.20 47.73
CA ASP A 2 12.03 -13.75 47.83
C ASP A 2 13.46 -13.31 47.43
N PRO A 3 13.65 -12.50 46.38
CA PRO A 3 14.98 -12.06 45.96
C PRO A 3 15.69 -11.20 47.04
N PHE A 4 14.96 -10.63 48.01
CA PHE A 4 15.52 -9.91 49.13
C PHE A 4 16.00 -10.82 50.27
N SER A 5 15.68 -12.13 50.25
CA SER A 5 16.10 -13.10 51.27
C SER A 5 17.62 -13.16 51.50
N ARG A 6 18.41 -12.77 50.49
CA ARG A 6 19.89 -12.73 50.54
C ARG A 6 20.45 -11.42 51.09
N ILE A 7 19.61 -10.42 51.35
CA ILE A 7 20.00 -9.13 51.92
C ILE A 7 19.76 -9.19 53.44
N PRO A 8 20.75 -8.79 54.27
CA PRO A 8 20.60 -8.70 55.73
C PRO A 8 19.33 -7.94 56.12
N VAL A 9 18.65 -8.37 57.18
CA VAL A 9 17.33 -7.84 57.58
C VAL A 9 17.40 -6.33 57.86
N GLU A 10 18.50 -5.88 58.45
CA GLU A 10 18.76 -4.48 58.80
C GLU A 10 18.94 -3.62 57.54
N ALA A 11 19.67 -4.14 56.55
CA ALA A 11 19.83 -3.50 55.25
C ALA A 11 18.51 -3.47 54.48
N ARG A 12 17.71 -4.53 54.59
CA ARG A 12 16.39 -4.63 53.98
C ARG A 12 15.45 -3.59 54.56
N GLN A 13 15.43 -3.39 55.88
CA GLN A 13 14.56 -2.40 56.51
C GLN A 13 14.90 -0.97 56.06
N VAL A 14 16.18 -0.60 56.06
CA VAL A 14 16.63 0.72 55.57
C VAL A 14 16.25 0.94 54.10
N ILE A 15 16.51 -0.05 53.23
CA ILE A 15 16.21 0.04 51.79
C ILE A 15 14.70 0.03 51.49
N LEU A 16 13.92 -0.74 52.24
CA LEU A 16 12.49 -0.94 51.96
C LEU A 16 11.60 0.13 52.59
N GLU A 17 12.00 0.73 53.71
CA GLU A 17 11.13 1.61 54.52
C GLU A 17 11.57 3.08 54.57
N GLN A 18 12.87 3.39 54.49
CA GLN A 18 13.37 4.74 54.85
C GLN A 18 13.97 5.54 53.69
N GLN A 19 14.45 4.89 52.64
CA GLN A 19 15.21 5.57 51.57
C GLN A 19 14.30 5.94 50.39
N LEU A 20 13.89 7.21 50.34
CA LEU A 20 12.89 7.70 49.38
C LEU A 20 13.49 8.11 48.02
N ASN A 21 14.81 8.31 47.91
CA ASN A 21 15.45 8.74 46.67
C ASN A 21 16.89 8.22 46.49
N LEU A 22 17.41 8.32 45.26
CA LEU A 22 18.76 7.86 44.92
C LEU A 22 19.90 8.53 45.71
N ARG A 23 19.74 9.81 46.11
CA ARG A 23 20.78 10.54 46.83
C ARG A 23 20.95 9.98 48.23
N ASP A 24 19.83 9.71 48.90
CA ASP A 24 19.84 9.13 50.24
C ASP A 24 20.37 7.70 50.21
N LEU A 25 20.00 6.90 49.18
CA LEU A 25 20.59 5.58 48.96
C LEU A 25 22.13 5.65 48.80
N GLN A 26 22.64 6.62 48.04
CA GLN A 26 24.08 6.79 47.86
C GLN A 26 24.78 7.14 49.18
N ALA A 27 24.21 8.04 49.97
CA ALA A 27 24.74 8.39 51.29
C ALA A 27 24.74 7.17 52.23
N ALA A 28 23.66 6.38 52.24
CA ALA A 28 23.54 5.17 53.06
C ALA A 28 24.54 4.08 52.66
N ILE A 29 24.79 3.89 51.35
CA ILE A 29 25.80 2.96 50.85
C ILE A 29 27.20 3.36 51.30
N LEU A 30 27.52 4.67 51.27
CA LEU A 30 28.82 5.17 51.72
C LEU A 30 28.99 5.07 53.25
N ALA A 31 27.90 5.18 54.01
CA ALA A 31 27.91 5.09 55.46
C ALA A 31 27.93 3.66 56.01
N SER A 32 27.67 2.63 55.20
CA SER A 32 27.47 1.26 55.68
C SER A 32 28.08 0.20 54.76
N ARG A 33 29.12 -0.48 55.27
CA ARG A 33 29.79 -1.58 54.56
C ARG A 33 28.84 -2.74 54.20
N PRO A 34 27.94 -3.21 55.09
CA PRO A 34 26.95 -4.22 54.71
C PRO A 34 26.05 -3.79 53.55
N LEU A 35 25.62 -2.52 53.54
CA LEU A 35 24.82 -1.97 52.43
C LEU A 35 25.62 -1.88 51.13
N TYR A 36 26.89 -1.49 51.20
CA TYR A 36 27.78 -1.51 50.04
C TYR A 36 27.92 -2.90 49.42
N LEU A 37 28.15 -3.94 50.25
CA LEU A 37 28.24 -5.33 49.79
C LEU A 37 26.92 -5.84 49.22
N ALA A 38 25.80 -5.57 49.92
CA ALA A 38 24.46 -5.92 49.44
C ALA A 38 24.14 -5.24 48.10
N TYR A 39 24.53 -3.96 47.96
CA TYR A 39 24.37 -3.20 46.74
C TYR A 39 25.23 -3.75 45.60
N GLY A 40 26.47 -4.19 45.86
CA GLY A 40 27.28 -4.88 44.85
C GLY A 40 26.59 -6.12 44.28
N ASN A 41 25.95 -6.91 45.14
CA ASN A 41 25.30 -8.17 44.75
C ASN A 41 23.88 -7.98 44.18
N SER A 42 23.16 -6.94 44.60
CA SER A 42 21.73 -6.74 44.33
C SER A 42 21.39 -5.35 43.78
N ARG A 43 22.37 -4.67 43.15
CA ARG A 43 22.23 -3.30 42.63
C ARG A 43 20.93 -3.08 41.88
N LYS A 44 20.60 -3.99 40.97
CA LYS A 44 19.41 -3.91 40.12
C LYS A 44 18.12 -3.87 40.97
N LEU A 45 17.94 -4.83 41.87
CA LEU A 45 16.74 -4.95 42.71
C LEU A 45 16.57 -3.76 43.65
N ILE A 46 17.68 -3.34 44.28
CA ILE A 46 17.69 -2.19 45.21
C ILE A 46 17.30 -0.92 44.46
N ARG A 47 17.87 -0.68 43.28
CA ARG A 47 17.52 0.48 42.46
C ARG A 47 16.10 0.42 41.91
N GLN A 48 15.61 -0.74 41.46
CA GLN A 48 14.21 -0.89 41.04
C GLN A 48 13.25 -0.47 42.15
N ARG A 49 13.52 -0.86 43.40
CA ARG A 49 12.72 -0.46 44.55
C ARG A 49 12.78 1.05 44.78
N VAL A 50 13.98 1.62 44.89
CA VAL A 50 14.15 3.06 45.13
C VAL A 50 13.52 3.89 44.02
N PHE A 51 13.68 3.50 42.76
CA PHE A 51 13.04 4.16 41.62
C PHE A 51 11.52 4.13 41.71
N ARG A 52 10.94 2.96 42.01
CA ARG A 52 9.50 2.81 42.15
C ARG A 52 8.97 3.69 43.29
N VAL A 53 9.63 3.70 44.44
CA VAL A 53 9.26 4.57 45.58
C VAL A 53 9.39 6.05 45.20
N GLN A 54 10.52 6.47 44.64
CA GLN A 54 10.78 7.86 44.28
C GLN A 54 9.77 8.42 43.25
N ILE A 55 9.37 7.59 42.28
CA ILE A 55 8.41 7.97 41.24
C ILE A 55 6.98 7.95 41.77
N LEU A 56 6.58 6.95 42.55
CA LEU A 56 5.20 6.79 43.03
C LEU A 56 4.87 7.63 44.27
N CYS A 57 5.77 7.71 45.25
CA CYS A 57 5.52 8.46 46.50
C CYS A 57 5.42 9.98 46.26
N GLY A 58 6.01 10.48 45.17
CA GLY A 58 5.91 11.89 44.80
C GLY A 58 4.55 12.31 44.24
N TYR A 59 3.56 11.41 44.13
CA TYR A 59 2.31 11.66 43.38
C TYR A 59 1.00 11.26 44.06
N LEU A 60 1.01 10.81 45.31
CA LEU A 60 -0.24 10.64 46.05
C LEU A 60 -0.79 12.03 46.45
N PRO A 61 -2.03 12.43 46.07
CA PRO A 61 -3.15 11.61 45.58
C PRO A 61 -3.65 11.97 44.15
N ALA A 62 -2.81 12.50 43.26
CA ALA A 62 -3.29 12.86 41.92
C ALA A 62 -3.34 11.60 41.04
N ASN A 63 -4.55 11.13 40.71
CA ASN A 63 -4.89 10.05 39.77
C ASN A 63 -4.42 10.30 38.31
N ASN A 64 -3.26 10.92 38.10
CA ASN A 64 -2.72 11.24 36.79
C ASN A 64 -1.57 10.31 36.44
N ASP A 65 -1.95 9.10 36.08
CA ASP A 65 -1.08 8.03 35.59
C ASP A 65 -0.10 8.49 34.49
N ALA A 66 -0.55 9.35 33.57
CA ALA A 66 0.31 9.89 32.52
C ALA A 66 1.44 10.78 33.07
N ALA A 67 1.22 11.46 34.20
CA ALA A 67 2.23 12.30 34.84
C ALA A 67 3.37 11.45 35.44
N ILE A 68 3.04 10.25 35.96
CA ILE A 68 4.04 9.29 36.48
C ILE A 68 5.04 8.93 35.39
N PHE A 69 4.57 8.53 34.21
CA PHE A 69 5.45 8.14 33.10
C PHE A 69 6.17 9.33 32.47
N THR A 70 5.53 10.50 32.38
CA THR A 70 6.19 11.72 31.89
C THR A 70 7.38 12.11 32.76
N ARG A 71 7.22 12.05 34.10
CA ARG A 71 8.33 12.29 35.05
C ARG A 71 9.39 11.20 34.93
N ALA A 72 8.98 9.95 34.81
CA ALA A 72 9.91 8.85 34.68
C ALA A 72 10.76 8.95 33.40
N LEU A 73 10.18 9.40 32.27
CA LEU A 73 10.93 9.68 31.04
C LEU A 73 12.02 10.75 31.25
N ARG A 74 11.69 11.87 31.89
CA ARG A 74 12.69 12.92 32.23
C ARG A 74 13.80 12.37 33.14
N GLN A 75 13.42 11.54 34.12
CA GLN A 75 14.39 10.93 35.02
C GLN A 75 15.30 9.93 34.29
N ILE A 76 14.75 9.15 33.35
CA ILE A 76 15.51 8.24 32.49
C ILE A 76 16.57 9.02 31.70
N GLU A 77 16.22 10.15 31.07
CA GLU A 77 17.18 10.97 30.33
C GLU A 77 18.35 11.44 31.20
N ILE A 78 18.08 11.83 32.45
CA ILE A 78 19.11 12.23 33.41
C ILE A 78 19.98 11.02 33.81
N LEU A 79 19.37 9.86 34.03
CA LEU A 79 20.06 8.63 34.42
C LEU A 79 20.94 8.11 33.30
N GLU A 80 20.45 8.08 32.06
CA GLU A 80 21.18 7.57 30.90
C GLU A 80 22.44 8.37 30.60
N LYS A 81 22.42 9.69 30.84
CA LYS A 81 23.62 10.55 30.76
C LYS A 81 24.71 10.15 31.76
N LYS A 82 24.34 9.58 32.90
CA LYS A 82 25.28 9.16 33.95
C LYS A 82 25.67 7.69 33.84
N ASN A 83 24.69 6.83 33.54
CA ASN A 83 24.85 5.39 33.42
C ASN A 83 23.62 4.81 32.66
N SER A 84 23.85 4.34 31.44
CA SER A 84 22.79 3.76 30.58
C SER A 84 22.02 2.61 31.25
N ASN A 85 22.68 1.79 32.08
CA ASN A 85 22.03 0.69 32.78
C ASN A 85 20.99 1.18 33.80
N ASP A 86 21.19 2.35 34.39
CA ASP A 86 20.24 2.87 35.39
C ASP A 86 18.91 3.28 34.73
N GLY A 87 18.95 3.77 33.48
CA GLY A 87 17.76 4.00 32.67
C GLY A 87 17.01 2.72 32.34
N ILE A 88 17.70 1.62 32.07
CA ILE A 88 17.09 0.29 31.86
C ILE A 88 16.42 -0.20 33.14
N ILE A 89 17.10 -0.09 34.28
CA ILE A 89 16.58 -0.51 35.58
C ILE A 89 15.29 0.25 35.93
N LEU A 90 15.25 1.56 35.68
CA LEU A 90 14.04 2.37 35.88
C LEU A 90 12.90 1.92 34.94
N ARG A 91 13.18 1.71 33.65
CA ARG A 91 12.17 1.17 32.70
C ARG A 91 11.60 -0.16 33.17
N GLU A 92 12.47 -1.07 33.60
CA GLU A 92 12.09 -2.38 34.10
C GLU A 92 11.24 -2.31 35.37
N SER A 93 11.55 -1.38 36.27
CA SER A 93 10.80 -1.23 37.53
C SER A 93 9.35 -0.76 37.33
N LEU A 94 9.08 0.01 36.28
CA LEU A 94 7.77 0.58 35.98
C LEU A 94 7.01 -0.21 34.91
N TRP A 95 7.66 -1.14 34.21
CA TRP A 95 7.02 -1.96 33.19
C TRP A 95 5.81 -2.76 33.72
N PRO A 96 5.87 -3.45 34.87
CA PRO A 96 4.70 -4.16 35.41
C PRO A 96 3.53 -3.23 35.70
N LEU A 97 3.80 -2.00 36.17
CA LEU A 97 2.75 -1.00 36.37
C LEU A 97 2.14 -0.62 35.03
N LEU A 98 2.98 -0.33 34.03
CA LEU A 98 2.54 0.09 32.70
C LEU A 98 1.60 -0.95 32.06
N ILE A 99 1.96 -2.23 32.10
CA ILE A 99 1.15 -3.28 31.45
C ILE A 99 -0.15 -3.63 32.19
N THR A 100 -0.27 -3.26 33.47
CA THR A 100 -1.51 -3.49 34.27
C THR A 100 -2.54 -2.39 34.12
N MET A 101 -2.16 -1.27 33.51
CA MET A 101 -3.03 -0.11 33.36
C MET A 101 -3.90 -0.28 32.12
N ASN A 102 -5.17 0.11 32.24
CA ASN A 102 -6.09 0.07 31.12
C ASN A 102 -5.61 1.08 30.05
N PRO A 103 -5.39 0.66 28.79
CA PRO A 103 -4.95 1.53 27.71
C PRO A 103 -6.10 2.43 27.28
N GLU A 104 -6.38 3.45 28.09
CA GLU A 104 -7.00 4.65 27.58
C GLU A 104 -6.09 5.25 26.49
N ARG A 105 -6.66 6.04 25.57
CA ARG A 105 -5.95 6.60 24.41
C ARG A 105 -4.60 7.23 24.75
N LYS A 106 -4.53 8.04 25.81
CA LYS A 106 -3.30 8.71 26.27
C LYS A 106 -2.23 7.71 26.71
N PHE A 107 -2.66 6.56 27.20
CA PHE A 107 -1.81 5.52 27.72
C PHE A 107 -1.18 4.68 26.61
N LEU A 108 -1.89 4.48 25.48
CA LEU A 108 -1.33 3.79 24.32
C LEU A 108 -0.08 4.51 23.76
N GLU A 109 -0.10 5.85 23.68
CA GLU A 109 1.07 6.65 23.27
C GLU A 109 2.28 6.42 24.18
N ILE A 110 2.02 6.39 25.50
CA ILE A 110 3.06 6.12 26.50
C ILE A 110 3.57 4.70 26.34
N LEU A 111 2.68 3.70 26.19
CA LEU A 111 3.05 2.30 26.00
C LEU A 111 3.93 2.09 24.77
N VAL A 112 3.52 2.64 23.62
CA VAL A 112 4.27 2.58 22.36
C VAL A 112 5.65 3.23 22.52
N THR A 113 5.70 4.45 23.04
CA THR A 113 6.97 5.19 23.20
C THR A 113 7.90 4.51 24.21
N TRP A 114 7.35 4.07 25.34
CA TRP A 114 8.11 3.43 26.42
C TRP A 114 8.68 2.10 25.97
N SER A 115 7.89 1.26 25.32
CA SER A 115 8.33 -0.06 24.86
C SER A 115 9.41 0.01 23.78
N LEU A 116 9.29 0.93 22.80
CA LEU A 116 10.34 1.15 21.79
C LEU A 116 11.66 1.57 22.44
N ASN A 117 11.61 2.55 23.35
CA ASN A 117 12.79 3.01 24.07
C ASN A 117 13.37 1.91 24.96
N TYR A 118 12.52 1.06 25.53
CA TYR A 118 12.94 -0.03 26.41
C TYR A 118 13.63 -1.14 25.63
N ALA A 119 13.05 -1.60 24.52
CA ALA A 119 13.66 -2.56 23.62
C ALA A 119 14.99 -2.02 23.06
N LYS A 120 15.02 -0.75 22.62
CA LYS A 120 16.24 -0.08 22.15
C LYS A 120 17.34 -0.05 23.22
N ALA A 121 17.01 0.26 24.47
CA ALA A 121 17.99 0.28 25.56
C ALA A 121 18.55 -1.12 25.86
N TYR A 122 17.72 -2.16 25.78
CA TYR A 122 18.18 -3.55 25.89
C TYR A 122 19.13 -3.94 24.75
N ARG A 123 18.81 -3.58 23.50
CA ARG A 123 19.71 -3.81 22.35
C ARG A 123 21.05 -3.10 22.50
N ALA A 124 21.04 -1.84 22.93
CA ALA A 124 22.26 -1.08 23.19
C ALA A 124 23.16 -1.73 24.26
N SER A 125 22.58 -2.56 25.12
CA SER A 125 23.30 -3.33 26.16
C SER A 125 23.54 -4.79 25.78
N SER A 126 23.41 -5.15 24.50
CA SER A 126 23.55 -6.53 23.99
C SER A 126 22.57 -7.55 24.61
N ARG A 127 21.40 -7.10 25.06
CA ARG A 127 20.35 -7.92 25.69
C ARG A 127 19.16 -8.16 24.77
N GLU A 128 19.43 -8.77 23.61
CA GLU A 128 18.45 -8.92 22.52
C GLU A 128 17.24 -9.79 22.92
N LYS A 129 17.43 -10.84 23.73
CA LYS A 129 16.34 -11.71 24.17
C LYS A 129 15.29 -10.92 24.97
N GLU A 130 15.73 -10.02 25.83
CA GLU A 130 14.85 -9.16 26.61
C GLU A 130 14.17 -8.10 25.75
N ALA A 131 14.87 -7.52 24.76
CA ALA A 131 14.25 -6.60 23.81
C ALA A 131 13.05 -7.26 23.08
N ARG A 132 13.26 -8.48 22.54
CA ARG A 132 12.22 -9.27 21.88
C ARG A 132 11.07 -9.63 22.82
N HIS A 133 11.39 -9.91 24.08
CA HIS A 133 10.38 -10.23 25.09
C HIS A 133 9.44 -9.05 25.33
N ILE A 134 9.97 -7.83 25.41
CA ILE A 134 9.16 -6.61 25.52
C ILE A 134 8.26 -6.44 24.29
N GLU A 135 8.81 -6.62 23.09
CA GLU A 135 8.06 -6.48 21.84
C GLU A 135 6.91 -7.48 21.72
N VAL A 136 7.14 -8.75 22.11
CA VAL A 136 6.09 -9.76 22.16
C VAL A 136 5.01 -9.40 23.18
N GLN A 137 5.40 -8.90 24.37
CA GLN A 137 4.41 -8.47 25.37
C GLN A 137 3.56 -7.30 24.86
N VAL A 138 4.15 -6.32 24.15
CA VAL A 138 3.40 -5.20 23.57
C VAL A 138 2.39 -5.69 22.54
N VAL A 139 2.79 -6.59 21.66
CA VAL A 139 1.91 -7.22 20.68
C VAL A 139 0.76 -7.94 21.38
N GLN A 140 1.04 -8.71 22.44
CA GLN A 140 0.01 -9.34 23.27
C GLN A 140 -0.92 -8.32 23.94
N LEU A 141 -0.41 -7.18 24.39
CA LEU A 141 -1.23 -6.12 25.00
C LEU A 141 -2.16 -5.46 24.00
N PHE A 142 -1.71 -5.25 22.75
CA PHE A 142 -2.59 -4.79 21.67
C PHE A 142 -3.76 -5.76 21.43
N TYR A 143 -3.59 -7.05 21.71
CA TYR A 143 -4.65 -8.06 21.58
C TYR A 143 -5.51 -8.24 22.82
N LEU A 144 -4.90 -8.32 24.01
CA LEU A 144 -5.60 -8.60 25.27
C LEU A 144 -6.57 -7.49 25.66
N HIS A 145 -6.29 -6.26 25.24
CA HIS A 145 -7.18 -5.12 25.46
C HIS A 145 -8.33 -5.03 24.46
N ARG A 146 -8.65 -6.16 23.81
CA ARG A 146 -9.93 -6.41 23.16
C ARG A 146 -11.04 -6.23 24.19
N ALA A 147 -11.64 -5.04 24.24
CA ALA A 147 -12.96 -4.92 24.82
C ALA A 147 -13.87 -5.94 24.11
N PRO A 148 -14.74 -6.67 24.85
CA PRO A 148 -15.69 -7.57 24.23
C PRO A 148 -16.43 -6.83 23.11
N ILE A 149 -16.55 -7.46 21.95
CA ILE A 149 -17.08 -6.91 20.70
C ILE A 149 -18.49 -6.29 20.88
N GLU A 150 -19.16 -6.58 21.98
CA GLU A 150 -20.45 -6.01 22.37
C GLU A 150 -20.48 -4.47 22.35
N SER A 151 -19.36 -3.76 22.53
CA SER A 151 -19.30 -2.30 22.41
C SER A 151 -18.87 -1.76 21.03
N GLY A 152 -18.48 -2.63 20.08
CA GLY A 152 -18.09 -2.21 18.72
C GLY A 152 -16.90 -1.23 18.64
N THR A 153 -16.16 -1.03 19.74
CA THR A 153 -15.01 -0.12 19.79
C THR A 153 -13.79 -0.75 19.12
N ILE A 154 -13.73 -0.59 17.80
CA ILE A 154 -12.51 -0.75 16.98
C ILE A 154 -11.54 0.37 17.38
N PHE A 155 -10.23 0.11 17.41
CA PHE A 155 -9.24 1.18 17.56
C PHE A 155 -9.53 2.31 16.58
N GLY A 156 -9.57 3.55 17.08
CA GLY A 156 -9.71 4.72 16.23
C GLY A 156 -8.54 4.82 15.25
N SER A 157 -8.68 5.69 14.25
CA SER A 157 -7.60 5.92 13.27
C SER A 157 -6.29 6.33 13.95
N HIS A 158 -6.37 7.19 14.97
CA HIS A 158 -5.21 7.66 15.73
C HIS A 158 -4.45 6.53 16.43
N GLU A 159 -5.15 5.72 17.22
CA GLU A 159 -4.57 4.54 17.89
C GLU A 159 -3.99 3.56 16.86
N GLY A 160 -4.70 3.41 15.74
CA GLY A 160 -4.23 2.61 14.62
C GLY A 160 -2.88 3.05 14.09
N HIS A 161 -2.71 4.35 13.83
CA HIS A 161 -1.46 4.92 13.35
C HIS A 161 -0.31 4.77 14.37
N LEU A 162 -0.59 4.88 15.67
CA LEU A 162 0.42 4.67 16.72
C LEU A 162 0.96 3.23 16.71
N ILE A 163 0.06 2.25 16.61
CA ILE A 163 0.42 0.83 16.53
C ILE A 163 1.20 0.55 15.24
N VAL A 164 0.74 1.06 14.08
CA VAL A 164 1.48 0.90 12.81
C VAL A 164 2.88 1.52 12.90
N ASN A 165 3.01 2.69 13.52
CA ASN A 165 4.31 3.33 13.70
C ASN A 165 5.22 2.48 14.61
N TRP A 166 4.68 1.93 15.71
CA TRP A 166 5.41 1.00 16.56
C TRP A 166 5.92 -0.22 15.78
N ILE A 167 5.07 -0.82 14.95
CA ILE A 167 5.42 -1.96 14.09
C ILE A 167 6.53 -1.56 13.12
N ARG A 168 6.36 -0.43 12.43
CA ARG A 168 7.35 0.09 11.47
C ARG A 168 8.70 0.27 12.12
N THR A 169 8.77 0.91 13.29
CA THR A 169 10.02 1.14 14.01
C THR A 169 10.66 -0.18 14.46
N THR A 170 9.87 -1.07 15.05
CA THR A 170 10.33 -2.38 15.54
C THR A 170 10.89 -3.23 14.40
N MET A 171 10.17 -3.31 13.28
CA MET A 171 10.59 -4.04 12.10
C MET A 171 11.85 -3.43 11.46
N THR A 172 11.94 -2.10 11.40
CA THR A 172 13.14 -1.40 10.93
C THR A 172 14.35 -1.72 11.79
N THR A 173 14.19 -1.69 13.11
CA THR A 173 15.25 -2.06 14.06
C THR A 173 15.65 -3.54 13.90
N ALA A 174 14.69 -4.44 13.72
CA ALA A 174 14.98 -5.85 13.46
C ALA A 174 15.81 -6.04 12.18
N VAL A 175 15.49 -5.32 11.09
CA VAL A 175 16.27 -5.34 9.84
C VAL A 175 17.68 -4.78 10.05
N GLN A 176 17.81 -3.63 10.73
CA GLN A 176 19.10 -2.99 11.01
C GLN A 176 20.05 -3.90 11.81
N HIS A 177 19.52 -4.72 12.71
CA HIS A 177 20.28 -5.70 13.47
C HIS A 177 20.31 -7.11 12.85
N GLN A 178 19.88 -7.26 11.58
CA GLN A 178 19.85 -8.52 10.83
C GLN A 178 19.03 -9.64 11.53
N HIS A 179 18.01 -9.26 12.31
CA HIS A 179 17.11 -10.17 13.01
C HIS A 179 15.88 -10.52 12.17
N TYR A 180 16.13 -10.94 10.92
CA TYR A 180 15.11 -11.18 9.91
C TYR A 180 14.07 -12.24 10.32
N ALA A 181 14.51 -13.39 10.83
CA ALA A 181 13.61 -14.46 11.25
C ALA A 181 12.65 -14.02 12.36
N TYR A 182 13.16 -13.26 13.33
CA TYR A 182 12.34 -12.69 14.41
C TYR A 182 11.33 -11.67 13.85
N GLY A 183 11.78 -10.75 13.01
CA GLY A 183 10.90 -9.77 12.37
C GLY A 183 9.76 -10.43 11.59
N ALA A 184 10.04 -11.50 10.84
CA ALA A 184 9.02 -12.21 10.06
C ALA A 184 7.96 -12.87 10.95
N VAL A 185 8.39 -13.50 12.05
CA VAL A 185 7.48 -14.11 13.03
C VAL A 185 6.62 -13.05 13.70
N LEU A 186 7.24 -11.96 14.16
CA LEU A 186 6.52 -10.86 14.81
C LEU A 186 5.49 -10.22 13.86
N TYR A 187 5.89 -9.94 12.61
CA TYR A 187 4.98 -9.37 11.61
C TYR A 187 3.84 -10.33 11.26
N SER A 188 4.11 -11.63 11.18
CA SER A 188 3.06 -12.62 10.94
C SER A 188 2.04 -12.64 12.08
N GLN A 189 2.49 -12.62 13.34
CA GLN A 189 1.59 -12.52 14.50
C GLN A 189 0.71 -11.27 14.44
N ILE A 190 1.32 -10.14 14.06
CA ILE A 190 0.62 -8.87 13.82
C ILE A 190 -0.47 -9.02 12.76
N CYS A 191 -0.12 -9.56 11.59
CA CYS A 191 -1.07 -9.76 10.49
C CYS A 191 -2.21 -10.70 10.86
N ASP A 192 -1.90 -11.83 11.50
CA ASP A 192 -2.89 -12.85 11.88
C ASP A 192 -3.93 -12.30 12.89
N SER A 193 -3.63 -11.18 13.52
CA SER A 193 -4.48 -10.55 14.55
C SER A 193 -4.99 -9.16 14.16
N TRP A 194 -4.77 -8.74 12.91
CA TRP A 194 -5.04 -7.37 12.46
C TRP A 194 -6.53 -7.07 12.20
N ASP A 195 -7.42 -8.06 12.29
CA ASP A 195 -8.88 -7.90 12.17
C ASP A 195 -9.48 -6.88 13.15
N LEU A 196 -8.69 -6.41 14.11
CA LEU A 196 -9.05 -5.49 15.19
C LEU A 196 -8.89 -4.00 14.83
N MET A 197 -8.34 -3.68 13.66
CA MET A 197 -7.91 -2.32 13.33
C MET A 197 -8.84 -1.63 12.33
N CYS A 198 -8.97 -0.31 12.46
CA CYS A 198 -9.76 0.49 11.53
C CYS A 198 -9.21 0.35 10.11
N HIS A 199 -10.11 0.17 9.14
CA HIS A 199 -9.81 0.08 7.72
C HIS A 199 -8.88 1.20 7.21
N GLN A 200 -8.99 2.41 7.77
CA GLN A 200 -8.16 3.56 7.41
C GLN A 200 -6.66 3.37 7.71
N THR A 201 -6.31 2.46 8.62
CA THR A 201 -4.94 2.21 9.08
C THR A 201 -4.28 1.01 8.39
N LEU A 202 -5.09 0.17 7.72
CA LEU A 202 -4.59 -0.93 6.91
C LEU A 202 -3.56 -0.48 5.85
N PRO A 203 -3.79 0.59 5.06
CA PRO A 203 -2.82 1.03 4.07
C PRO A 203 -1.46 1.34 4.69
N ASP A 204 -1.45 1.98 5.85
CA ASP A 204 -0.20 2.32 6.53
C ASP A 204 0.55 1.08 6.97
N LEU A 205 -0.14 0.04 7.45
CA LEU A 205 0.50 -1.24 7.76
C LEU A 205 1.08 -1.89 6.49
N LEU A 206 0.35 -1.82 5.38
CA LEU A 206 0.79 -2.39 4.10
C LEU A 206 1.93 -1.59 3.45
N THR A 207 2.24 -0.40 3.95
CA THR A 207 3.46 0.35 3.58
C THR A 207 4.66 0.00 4.46
N VAL A 208 4.51 -0.78 5.53
CA VAL A 208 5.64 -1.23 6.35
C VAL A 208 6.68 -1.97 5.49
N PRO A 209 6.34 -2.94 4.62
CA PRO A 209 7.33 -3.61 3.76
C PRO A 209 8.16 -2.62 2.93
N LEU A 210 7.52 -1.56 2.41
CA LEU A 210 8.20 -0.52 1.63
C LEU A 210 9.26 0.20 2.47
N SER A 211 8.96 0.52 3.73
CA SER A 211 9.92 1.17 4.64
C SER A 211 11.11 0.29 5.01
N LEU A 212 10.99 -1.04 4.87
CA LEU A 212 12.08 -1.98 5.13
C LEU A 212 13.04 -2.09 3.94
N CYS A 213 12.62 -1.71 2.74
CA CYS A 213 13.43 -1.81 1.52
C CYS A 213 14.57 -0.78 1.46
N SER A 214 14.54 0.29 2.26
CA SER A 214 15.58 1.34 2.28
C SER A 214 16.85 0.97 3.06
N ASN A 215 16.82 -0.11 3.84
CA ASN A 215 17.92 -0.54 4.69
C ASN A 215 18.54 -1.84 4.16
N ASP A 216 19.66 -1.75 3.42
CA ASP A 216 20.52 -2.88 3.00
C ASP A 216 19.83 -4.08 2.31
N GLY A 217 18.96 -3.80 1.33
CA GLY A 217 18.14 -4.80 0.62
C GLY A 217 18.86 -5.81 -0.31
N ASN A 218 20.19 -5.87 -0.32
CA ASN A 218 20.92 -6.72 -1.27
C ASN A 218 21.29 -8.12 -0.76
N SER A 219 21.17 -8.40 0.54
CA SER A 219 21.44 -9.77 1.02
C SER A 219 20.29 -10.72 0.64
N PHE A 220 20.61 -11.96 0.25
CA PHE A 220 19.60 -12.98 -0.05
C PHE A 220 18.65 -13.23 1.13
N VAL A 221 19.18 -13.19 2.35
CA VAL A 221 18.39 -13.34 3.59
C VAL A 221 17.39 -12.19 3.75
N ALA A 222 17.80 -10.96 3.47
CA ALA A 222 16.90 -9.80 3.49
C ALA A 222 15.80 -9.92 2.43
N LYS A 223 16.11 -10.42 1.23
CA LYS A 223 15.11 -10.65 0.17
C LYS A 223 14.07 -11.70 0.58
N ASN A 224 14.49 -12.84 1.12
CA ASN A 224 13.55 -13.88 1.59
C ASN A 224 12.65 -13.36 2.72
N PHE A 225 13.23 -12.58 3.64
CA PHE A 225 12.47 -11.92 4.68
C PHE A 225 11.45 -10.93 4.12
N LEU A 226 11.85 -10.03 3.22
CA LEU A 226 10.95 -9.07 2.59
C LEU A 226 9.85 -9.79 1.80
N GLY A 227 10.18 -10.87 1.09
CA GLY A 227 9.20 -11.71 0.39
C GLY A 227 8.16 -12.30 1.35
N THR A 228 8.61 -12.81 2.50
CA THR A 228 7.71 -13.32 3.56
C THR A 228 6.79 -12.23 4.10
N VAL A 229 7.33 -11.04 4.39
CA VAL A 229 6.55 -9.91 4.91
C VAL A 229 5.53 -9.46 3.85
N ILE A 230 5.94 -9.30 2.59
CA ILE A 230 5.06 -8.90 1.48
C ILE A 230 3.94 -9.91 1.25
N SER A 231 4.26 -11.20 1.22
CA SER A 231 3.28 -12.30 1.10
C SER A 231 2.24 -12.26 2.22
N ARG A 232 2.71 -12.05 3.46
CA ARG A 232 1.82 -11.89 4.63
C ARG A 232 0.97 -10.64 4.53
N SER A 233 1.50 -9.52 4.02
CA SER A 233 0.73 -8.31 3.77
C SER A 233 -0.38 -8.52 2.73
N TRP A 234 -0.13 -9.27 1.65
CA TRP A 234 -1.16 -9.62 0.66
C TRP A 234 -2.23 -10.54 1.26
N SER A 235 -1.82 -11.53 2.05
CA SER A 235 -2.75 -12.42 2.76
C SER A 235 -3.65 -11.63 3.73
N LEU A 236 -3.06 -10.69 4.47
CA LEU A 236 -3.81 -9.79 5.34
C LEU A 236 -4.75 -8.89 4.54
N PHE A 237 -4.29 -8.28 3.44
CA PHE A 237 -5.14 -7.45 2.57
C PHE A 237 -6.37 -8.24 2.13
N TRP A 238 -6.15 -9.48 1.67
CA TRP A 238 -7.22 -10.37 1.21
C TRP A 238 -8.21 -10.70 2.32
N HIS A 239 -7.70 -11.12 3.48
CA HIS A 239 -8.51 -11.46 4.64
C HIS A 239 -9.32 -10.25 5.12
N SER A 240 -8.68 -9.09 5.26
CA SER A 240 -9.35 -7.85 5.66
C SER A 240 -10.43 -7.44 4.67
N ARG A 241 -10.25 -7.64 3.36
CA ARG A 241 -11.33 -7.42 2.38
C ARG A 241 -12.55 -8.29 2.68
N SER A 242 -12.33 -9.58 2.99
CA SER A 242 -13.44 -10.52 3.24
C SER A 242 -14.20 -10.24 4.55
N THR A 243 -13.54 -9.61 5.53
CA THR A 243 -14.12 -9.31 6.84
C THR A 243 -14.60 -7.86 6.99
N SER A 244 -14.15 -6.94 6.13
CA SER A 244 -14.41 -5.51 6.27
C SER A 244 -15.65 -5.01 5.51
N ARG A 245 -16.16 -3.87 6.00
CA ARG A 245 -17.45 -3.19 5.71
C ARG A 245 -17.61 -2.63 4.29
N HIS A 246 -16.88 -3.16 3.30
CA HIS A 246 -17.11 -2.77 1.92
C HIS A 246 -18.39 -3.44 1.43
N ALA A 247 -19.50 -2.70 1.44
CA ALA A 247 -20.72 -3.14 0.78
C ALA A 247 -20.49 -3.18 -0.73
N GLY A 248 -20.59 -4.38 -1.33
CA GLY A 248 -20.44 -4.60 -2.78
C GLY A 248 -19.00 -4.53 -3.31
N ASP A 249 -18.84 -4.24 -4.60
CA ASP A 249 -17.56 -4.15 -5.35
C ASP A 249 -16.60 -3.03 -4.89
N MET A 250 -16.88 -2.39 -3.76
CA MET A 250 -16.29 -1.09 -3.39
C MET A 250 -14.97 -1.28 -2.63
N LEU A 251 -13.85 -1.44 -3.33
CA LEU A 251 -12.54 -1.12 -2.72
C LEU A 251 -12.32 0.38 -2.75
N CYS A 252 -12.04 0.98 -1.58
CA CYS A 252 -11.85 2.42 -1.48
C CYS A 252 -10.39 2.85 -1.84
N TYR A 253 -10.17 4.16 -1.89
CA TYR A 253 -8.85 4.74 -2.18
C TYR A 253 -7.74 4.31 -1.21
N HIS A 254 -8.09 3.99 0.03
CA HIS A 254 -7.15 3.47 1.03
C HIS A 254 -6.61 2.09 0.62
N CYS A 255 -7.49 1.16 0.22
CA CYS A 255 -7.09 -0.15 -0.31
C CYS A 255 -6.14 -0.02 -1.49
N LEU A 256 -6.47 0.86 -2.45
CA LEU A 256 -5.63 1.12 -3.61
C LEU A 256 -4.26 1.66 -3.20
N GLY A 257 -4.19 2.57 -2.23
CA GLY A 257 -2.95 3.09 -1.67
C GLY A 257 -2.08 2.01 -1.02
N GLY A 258 -2.69 1.11 -0.24
CA GLY A 258 -2.00 -0.04 0.36
C GLY A 258 -1.43 -0.99 -0.69
N ALA A 259 -2.22 -1.35 -1.71
CA ALA A 259 -1.80 -2.20 -2.81
C ALA A 259 -0.67 -1.58 -3.65
N LYS A 260 -0.71 -0.27 -3.88
CA LYS A 260 0.41 0.48 -4.49
C LYS A 260 1.68 0.41 -3.64
N GLY A 261 1.55 0.55 -2.32
CA GLY A 261 2.67 0.38 -1.38
C GLY A 261 3.31 -1.00 -1.48
N LEU A 262 2.50 -2.07 -1.56
CA LEU A 262 2.99 -3.44 -1.73
C LEU A 262 3.64 -3.69 -3.10
N LEU A 263 3.07 -3.14 -4.18
CA LEU A 263 3.70 -3.20 -5.50
C LEU A 263 5.07 -2.51 -5.48
N ALA A 264 5.17 -1.31 -4.89
CA ALA A 264 6.43 -0.60 -4.75
C ALA A 264 7.45 -1.38 -3.90
N ALA A 265 7.01 -1.98 -2.78
CA ALA A 265 7.86 -2.82 -1.95
C ALA A 265 8.38 -4.05 -2.71
N THR A 266 7.51 -4.71 -3.48
CA THR A 266 7.88 -5.87 -4.34
C THR A 266 8.99 -5.50 -5.32
N ARG A 267 8.86 -4.35 -5.98
CA ARG A 267 9.84 -3.84 -6.94
C ARG A 267 11.19 -3.55 -6.28
N LEU A 268 11.19 -2.84 -5.15
CA LEU A 268 12.42 -2.46 -4.45
C LEU A 268 13.11 -3.66 -3.78
N ALA A 269 12.34 -4.62 -3.27
CA ALA A 269 12.88 -5.82 -2.64
C ALA A 269 13.43 -6.84 -3.66
N HIS A 270 13.12 -6.70 -4.95
CA HIS A 270 13.45 -7.67 -5.99
C HIS A 270 13.00 -9.10 -5.62
N VAL A 271 11.81 -9.22 -5.04
CA VAL A 271 11.18 -10.51 -4.68
C VAL A 271 10.28 -10.99 -5.82
N SER A 272 9.73 -12.21 -5.70
CA SER A 272 8.91 -12.81 -6.75
C SER A 272 7.76 -11.89 -7.16
N ALA A 273 7.75 -11.52 -8.44
CA ALA A 273 6.72 -10.73 -9.08
C ALA A 273 5.37 -11.44 -9.14
N GLU A 274 5.39 -12.77 -9.26
CA GLU A 274 4.22 -13.60 -9.58
C GLU A 274 3.14 -13.50 -8.50
N GLU A 275 3.52 -13.56 -7.22
CA GLU A 275 2.57 -13.50 -6.11
C GLU A 275 1.88 -12.14 -6.02
N THR A 276 2.64 -11.05 -6.18
CA THR A 276 2.09 -9.69 -6.17
C THR A 276 1.17 -9.47 -7.38
N LEU A 277 1.59 -9.91 -8.57
CA LEU A 277 0.77 -9.80 -9.78
C LEU A 277 -0.53 -10.60 -9.63
N SER A 278 -0.43 -11.87 -9.21
CA SER A 278 -1.56 -12.75 -8.96
C SER A 278 -2.51 -12.16 -7.91
N SER A 279 -1.99 -11.55 -6.85
CA SER A 279 -2.82 -10.94 -5.80
C SER A 279 -3.59 -9.72 -6.33
N ILE A 280 -2.91 -8.80 -7.03
CA ILE A 280 -3.55 -7.63 -7.64
C ILE A 280 -4.63 -8.06 -8.65
N GLU A 281 -4.32 -9.02 -9.52
CA GLU A 281 -5.28 -9.54 -10.49
C GLU A 281 -6.46 -10.21 -9.82
N LYS A 282 -6.24 -11.05 -8.81
CA LYS A 282 -7.31 -11.71 -8.06
C LYS A 282 -8.25 -10.68 -7.45
N ILE A 283 -7.70 -9.63 -6.82
CA ILE A 283 -8.48 -8.55 -6.21
C ILE A 283 -9.32 -7.81 -7.25
N TRP A 284 -8.70 -7.42 -8.35
CA TRP A 284 -9.39 -6.75 -9.46
C TRP A 284 -10.44 -7.66 -10.12
N ASN A 285 -10.15 -8.96 -10.21
CA ASN A 285 -11.03 -9.94 -10.83
C ASN A 285 -12.30 -10.24 -10.03
N GLU A 286 -12.36 -9.85 -8.76
CA GLU A 286 -13.58 -9.94 -7.96
C GLU A 286 -14.47 -8.69 -8.07
N MET A 287 -14.00 -7.61 -8.68
CA MET A 287 -14.83 -6.41 -8.87
C MET A 287 -15.67 -6.57 -10.13
N SER A 288 -16.91 -6.08 -10.12
CA SER A 288 -17.68 -5.92 -11.35
C SER A 288 -16.88 -5.13 -12.40
N PRO A 289 -16.70 -5.66 -13.63
CA PRO A 289 -15.85 -5.09 -14.68
C PRO A 289 -16.08 -3.60 -14.99
N ARG A 290 -17.33 -3.13 -14.86
CA ARG A 290 -17.73 -1.75 -15.16
C ARG A 290 -17.94 -0.90 -13.91
N SER A 291 -17.61 -1.41 -12.73
CA SER A 291 -17.68 -0.63 -11.50
C SER A 291 -16.64 0.51 -11.48
N PRO A 292 -16.93 1.65 -10.83
CA PRO A 292 -15.93 2.70 -10.61
C PRO A 292 -14.65 2.16 -9.94
N ALA A 293 -14.79 1.21 -9.01
CA ALA A 293 -13.67 0.55 -8.35
C ALA A 293 -12.76 -0.19 -9.33
N ALA A 294 -13.33 -1.00 -10.24
CA ALA A 294 -12.56 -1.70 -11.27
C ALA A 294 -11.78 -0.74 -12.17
N SER A 295 -12.37 0.41 -12.52
CA SER A 295 -11.71 1.46 -13.30
C SER A 295 -10.52 2.08 -12.55
N PHE A 296 -10.67 2.39 -11.26
CA PHE A 296 -9.56 2.91 -10.46
C PHE A 296 -8.40 1.92 -10.32
N TRP A 297 -8.71 0.62 -10.24
CA TRP A 297 -7.72 -0.45 -10.12
C TRP A 297 -7.08 -0.86 -11.45
N ALA A 298 -7.75 -0.62 -12.58
CA ALA A 298 -7.23 -0.99 -13.90
C ALA A 298 -5.83 -0.42 -14.18
N ASN A 299 -5.58 0.83 -13.77
CA ASN A 299 -4.24 1.43 -13.91
C ASN A 299 -3.19 0.72 -13.05
N LEU A 300 -3.55 0.24 -11.85
CA LEU A 300 -2.64 -0.52 -11.00
C LEU A 300 -2.30 -1.89 -11.61
N VAL A 301 -3.29 -2.56 -12.22
CA VAL A 301 -3.05 -3.81 -12.95
C VAL A 301 -2.04 -3.57 -14.07
N VAL A 302 -2.25 -2.55 -14.92
CA VAL A 302 -1.30 -2.20 -16.00
C VAL A 302 0.09 -1.85 -15.46
N GLU A 303 0.15 -1.04 -14.39
CA GLU A 303 1.40 -0.64 -13.74
C GLU A 303 2.15 -1.87 -13.18
N SER A 304 1.42 -2.82 -12.59
CA SER A 304 2.01 -4.05 -12.05
C SER A 304 2.62 -4.92 -13.15
N HIS A 305 1.89 -5.14 -14.26
CA HIS A 305 2.39 -5.85 -15.44
C HIS A 305 3.64 -5.20 -16.04
N GLN A 306 3.62 -3.89 -16.20
CA GLN A 306 4.76 -3.13 -16.72
C GLN A 306 5.97 -3.22 -15.78
N SER A 307 5.75 -3.03 -14.47
CA SER A 307 6.83 -2.91 -13.50
C SER A 307 7.45 -4.25 -13.11
N LEU A 308 6.72 -5.35 -13.27
CA LEU A 308 7.12 -6.68 -12.85
C LEU A 308 7.56 -7.58 -14.01
N GLY A 309 7.69 -7.03 -15.23
CA GLY A 309 8.32 -7.71 -16.37
C GLY A 309 7.40 -8.51 -17.28
N ALA A 310 6.09 -8.60 -16.99
CA ALA A 310 5.10 -9.21 -17.89
C ALA A 310 4.85 -8.34 -19.15
N GLY A 311 5.11 -7.04 -19.03
CA GLY A 311 5.01 -6.08 -20.12
C GLY A 311 3.67 -5.36 -20.11
N ARG A 312 3.71 -4.06 -20.44
CA ARG A 312 2.56 -3.17 -20.36
C ARG A 312 1.38 -3.62 -21.23
N LEU A 313 1.66 -4.17 -22.42
CA LEU A 313 0.63 -4.67 -23.33
C LEU A 313 -0.23 -5.76 -22.69
N GLU A 314 0.37 -6.68 -21.93
CA GLU A 314 -0.39 -7.76 -21.28
C GLU A 314 -1.40 -7.19 -20.28
N GLY A 315 -0.98 -6.27 -19.43
CA GLY A 315 -1.86 -5.58 -18.50
C GLY A 315 -3.01 -4.85 -19.21
N VAL A 316 -2.72 -4.10 -20.27
CA VAL A 316 -3.75 -3.37 -21.04
C VAL A 316 -4.73 -4.33 -21.72
N LEU A 317 -4.25 -5.44 -22.29
CA LEU A 317 -5.09 -6.47 -22.90
C LEU A 317 -5.99 -7.15 -21.87
N LYS A 318 -5.51 -7.39 -20.64
CA LYS A 318 -6.36 -7.90 -19.55
C LYS A 318 -7.51 -6.95 -19.26
N ILE A 319 -7.25 -5.64 -19.14
CA ILE A 319 -8.33 -4.66 -18.94
C ILE A 319 -9.33 -4.69 -20.10
N TRP A 320 -8.84 -4.64 -21.32
CA TRP A 320 -9.67 -4.69 -22.53
C TRP A 320 -10.56 -5.93 -22.55
N ASN A 321 -9.99 -7.13 -22.35
CA ASN A 321 -10.73 -8.37 -22.38
C ASN A 321 -11.79 -8.44 -21.27
N ARG A 322 -11.47 -7.94 -20.07
CA ARG A 322 -12.42 -7.93 -18.95
C ARG A 322 -13.60 -7.00 -19.20
N LEU A 323 -13.39 -5.82 -19.79
CA LEU A 323 -14.49 -4.93 -20.18
C LEU A 323 -15.44 -5.56 -21.21
N ARG A 324 -14.95 -6.56 -21.97
CA ARG A 324 -15.73 -7.31 -22.96
C ARG A 324 -16.49 -8.50 -22.40
N GLU A 325 -16.26 -8.89 -21.15
CA GLU A 325 -17.08 -9.91 -20.46
C GLU A 325 -18.52 -9.43 -20.27
N ILE A 326 -18.73 -8.10 -20.17
CA ILE A 326 -20.03 -7.46 -20.03
C ILE A 326 -20.18 -6.41 -21.13
N ILE A 327 -20.95 -6.74 -22.16
CA ILE A 327 -21.30 -5.81 -23.24
C ILE A 327 -22.19 -4.71 -22.65
N PRO A 328 -21.85 -3.42 -22.84
CA PRO A 328 -22.66 -2.34 -22.31
C PRO A 328 -24.00 -2.28 -23.03
N SER A 329 -25.07 -2.07 -22.25
CA SER A 329 -26.41 -1.86 -22.81
C SER A 329 -26.52 -0.53 -23.56
N ASP A 330 -25.74 0.47 -23.15
CA ASP A 330 -25.64 1.77 -23.81
C ASP A 330 -24.38 1.81 -24.70
N PRO A 331 -24.53 1.97 -26.04
CA PRO A 331 -23.40 2.07 -26.95
C PRO A 331 -22.45 3.24 -26.65
N THR A 332 -22.91 4.29 -25.98
CA THR A 332 -22.07 5.43 -25.61
C THR A 332 -21.04 5.07 -24.54
N GLU A 333 -21.31 4.09 -23.67
CA GLU A 333 -20.32 3.62 -22.70
C GLU A 333 -19.10 3.00 -23.38
N PHE A 334 -19.31 2.27 -24.48
CA PHE A 334 -18.21 1.74 -25.27
C PHE A 334 -17.32 2.87 -25.82
N GLU A 335 -17.96 3.92 -26.35
CA GLU A 335 -17.23 5.06 -26.93
C GLU A 335 -16.46 5.88 -25.87
N ILE A 336 -16.93 5.90 -24.62
CA ILE A 336 -16.31 6.67 -23.53
C ILE A 336 -15.22 5.86 -22.81
N ILE A 337 -15.48 4.61 -22.45
CA ILE A 337 -14.61 3.81 -21.56
C ILE A 337 -13.77 2.83 -22.38
N ASP A 338 -14.42 1.94 -23.12
CA ASP A 338 -13.75 0.85 -23.83
C ASP A 338 -12.79 1.39 -24.89
N LEU A 339 -13.19 2.46 -25.60
CA LEU A 339 -12.38 3.04 -26.66
C LEU A 339 -11.06 3.66 -26.14
N ASP A 340 -11.02 4.19 -24.92
CA ASP A 340 -9.76 4.65 -24.31
C ASP A 340 -8.80 3.49 -24.09
N TRP A 341 -9.31 2.36 -23.59
CA TRP A 341 -8.52 1.13 -23.42
C TRP A 341 -8.11 0.52 -24.75
N ALA A 342 -8.98 0.51 -25.77
CA ALA A 342 -8.64 0.09 -27.12
C ALA A 342 -7.47 0.92 -27.69
N ARG A 343 -7.51 2.24 -27.53
CA ARG A 343 -6.42 3.14 -27.97
C ARG A 343 -5.11 2.83 -27.26
N LYS A 344 -5.14 2.49 -25.97
CA LYS A 344 -3.96 2.02 -25.23
C LYS A 344 -3.43 0.71 -25.81
N VAL A 345 -4.28 -0.29 -26.11
CA VAL A 345 -3.86 -1.54 -26.76
C VAL A 345 -3.17 -1.25 -28.10
N ILE A 346 -3.78 -0.41 -28.93
CA ILE A 346 -3.25 -0.02 -30.25
C ILE A 346 -1.88 0.63 -30.11
N LEU A 347 -1.72 1.53 -29.13
CA LEU A 347 -0.45 2.21 -28.87
C LEU A 347 0.64 1.22 -28.45
N GLU A 348 0.33 0.30 -27.53
CA GLU A 348 1.29 -0.71 -27.06
C GLU A 348 1.66 -1.70 -28.18
N LEU A 349 0.71 -2.13 -29.02
CA LEU A 349 0.99 -2.96 -30.20
C LEU A 349 1.92 -2.23 -31.17
N ARG A 350 1.61 -0.97 -31.52
CA ARG A 350 2.47 -0.15 -32.39
C ARG A 350 3.88 0.02 -31.85
N ASN A 351 4.04 0.14 -30.53
CA ASN A 351 5.35 0.25 -29.91
C ASN A 351 6.17 -1.05 -30.05
N LEU A 352 5.53 -2.22 -29.96
CA LEU A 352 6.18 -3.52 -30.20
C LEU A 352 6.53 -3.77 -31.67
N GLU A 353 5.74 -3.20 -32.58
CA GLU A 353 5.90 -3.34 -34.03
C GLU A 353 6.95 -2.38 -34.60
N ARG A 354 7.53 -1.46 -33.81
CA ARG A 354 8.56 -0.53 -34.31
C ARG A 354 9.74 -1.28 -34.92
N GLY A 355 9.96 -1.09 -36.22
CA GLY A 355 11.02 -1.75 -36.98
C GLY A 355 10.68 -3.18 -37.41
N ARG A 356 9.43 -3.61 -37.30
CA ARG A 356 8.92 -4.92 -37.75
C ARG A 356 7.74 -4.72 -38.70
N THR A 357 7.62 -5.58 -39.70
CA THR A 357 6.43 -5.69 -40.56
C THR A 357 5.41 -6.60 -39.86
N GLN A 358 4.73 -6.09 -38.84
CA GLN A 358 3.65 -6.79 -38.16
C GLN A 358 2.40 -5.91 -38.19
N ASP A 359 1.26 -6.53 -38.53
CA ASP A 359 -0.03 -5.84 -38.74
C ASP A 359 -1.02 -6.03 -37.57
N ARG A 360 -0.55 -6.50 -36.40
CA ARG A 360 -1.45 -6.79 -35.26
C ARG A 360 -2.16 -5.54 -34.77
N SER A 361 -1.49 -4.38 -34.78
CA SER A 361 -2.14 -3.12 -34.41
C SER A 361 -3.22 -2.69 -35.42
N LEU A 362 -3.08 -3.02 -36.70
CA LEU A 362 -4.08 -2.77 -37.74
C LEU A 362 -5.26 -3.74 -37.61
N GLU A 363 -4.98 -5.03 -37.46
CA GLU A 363 -6.00 -6.06 -37.22
C GLU A 363 -6.84 -5.71 -35.98
N PHE A 364 -6.17 -5.32 -34.88
CA PHE A 364 -6.87 -4.93 -33.66
C PHE A 364 -7.71 -3.65 -33.88
N GLN A 365 -7.18 -2.62 -34.56
CA GLN A 365 -7.97 -1.43 -34.92
C GLN A 365 -9.21 -1.78 -35.75
N ALA A 366 -9.07 -2.65 -36.75
CA ALA A 366 -10.20 -3.10 -37.56
C ALA A 366 -11.26 -3.80 -36.70
N SER A 367 -10.83 -4.64 -35.75
CA SER A 367 -11.75 -5.30 -34.81
C SER A 367 -12.49 -4.30 -33.91
N VAL A 368 -11.82 -3.25 -33.43
CA VAL A 368 -12.43 -2.18 -32.62
C VAL A 368 -13.43 -1.37 -33.46
N LEU A 369 -13.11 -1.06 -34.71
CA LEU A 369 -14.03 -0.36 -35.60
C LEU A 369 -15.33 -1.14 -35.81
N ALA A 370 -15.26 -2.47 -35.91
CA ALA A 370 -16.42 -3.33 -36.05
C ALA A 370 -17.35 -3.32 -34.81
N LEU A 371 -16.85 -2.88 -33.65
CA LEU A 371 -17.62 -2.75 -32.41
C LEU A 371 -18.28 -1.37 -32.24
N LEU A 372 -17.86 -0.36 -33.02
CA LEU A 372 -18.39 1.00 -32.92
C LEU A 372 -19.77 1.12 -33.60
N SER A 373 -20.61 1.98 -33.03
CA SER A 373 -21.94 2.27 -33.59
C SER A 373 -21.81 2.93 -34.97
N ARG A 374 -22.27 2.23 -36.01
CA ARG A 374 -22.31 2.80 -37.37
C ARG A 374 -23.13 4.09 -37.36
N GLY A 375 -22.60 5.12 -38.00
CA GLY A 375 -23.25 6.43 -38.03
C GLY A 375 -22.79 7.40 -36.95
N SER A 376 -22.09 6.95 -35.91
CA SER A 376 -21.62 7.86 -34.86
C SER A 376 -20.44 8.72 -35.35
N PRO A 377 -20.28 9.97 -34.86
CA PRO A 377 -19.10 10.78 -35.16
C PRO A 377 -17.79 10.07 -34.79
N VAL A 378 -17.81 9.27 -33.71
CA VAL A 378 -16.67 8.50 -33.23
C VAL A 378 -16.30 7.39 -34.23
N TYR A 379 -17.28 6.66 -34.77
CA TYR A 379 -17.07 5.66 -35.82
C TYR A 379 -16.34 6.26 -37.03
N TYR A 380 -16.82 7.39 -37.55
CA TYR A 380 -16.21 8.02 -38.72
C TYR A 380 -14.79 8.53 -38.44
N ALA A 381 -14.57 9.16 -37.28
CA ALA A 381 -13.24 9.63 -36.89
C ALA A 381 -12.26 8.45 -36.74
N PHE A 382 -12.69 7.36 -36.11
CA PHE A 382 -11.86 6.17 -35.90
C PHE A 382 -11.53 5.48 -37.23
N ALA A 383 -12.52 5.33 -38.12
CA ALA A 383 -12.30 4.71 -39.42
C ALA A 383 -11.39 5.52 -40.34
N ARG A 384 -11.47 6.87 -40.28
CA ARG A 384 -10.52 7.73 -40.99
C ARG A 384 -9.10 7.45 -40.53
N ASN A 385 -8.87 7.40 -39.22
CA ASN A 385 -7.55 7.10 -38.66
C ASN A 385 -7.04 5.72 -39.06
N LEU A 386 -7.92 4.70 -39.11
CA LEU A 386 -7.56 3.36 -39.58
C LEU A 386 -7.17 3.38 -41.06
N ALA A 387 -7.97 4.03 -41.91
CA ALA A 387 -7.65 4.17 -43.34
C ALA A 387 -6.32 4.89 -43.57
N ASP A 388 -6.04 5.95 -42.81
CA ASP A 388 -4.77 6.66 -42.87
C ASP A 388 -3.60 5.78 -42.42
N THR A 389 -3.82 4.95 -41.39
CA THR A 389 -2.80 3.98 -40.94
C THR A 389 -2.52 2.92 -42.01
N TYR A 390 -3.55 2.41 -42.71
CA TYR A 390 -3.36 1.51 -43.84
C TYR A 390 -2.50 2.14 -44.96
N VAL A 391 -2.77 3.41 -45.31
CA VAL A 391 -1.95 4.14 -46.31
C VAL A 391 -0.50 4.24 -45.86
N LEU A 392 -0.26 4.59 -44.59
CA LEU A 392 1.09 4.73 -44.04
C LEU A 392 1.87 3.41 -44.05
N ASN A 393 1.19 2.28 -43.88
CA ASN A 393 1.78 0.94 -43.95
C ASN A 393 1.86 0.39 -45.39
N GLY A 394 1.43 1.15 -46.40
CA GLY A 394 1.44 0.72 -47.81
C GLY A 394 0.29 -0.21 -48.21
N ASP A 395 -0.68 -0.49 -47.32
CA ASP A 395 -1.89 -1.24 -47.66
C ASP A 395 -2.96 -0.32 -48.28
N THR A 396 -2.67 0.10 -49.48
CA THR A 396 -3.49 1.04 -50.25
C THR A 396 -4.86 0.46 -50.59
N LYS A 397 -4.93 -0.86 -50.78
CA LYS A 397 -6.17 -1.57 -51.10
C LYS A 397 -7.15 -1.49 -49.92
N SER A 398 -6.73 -1.86 -48.72
CA SER A 398 -7.59 -1.80 -47.53
C SER A 398 -8.01 -0.38 -47.19
N ALA A 399 -7.12 0.60 -47.36
CA ALA A 399 -7.44 2.02 -47.17
C ALA A 399 -8.56 2.50 -48.11
N LEU A 400 -8.45 2.17 -49.41
CA LEU A 400 -9.46 2.53 -50.41
C LEU A 400 -10.79 1.82 -50.15
N THR A 401 -10.76 0.50 -49.90
CA THR A 401 -11.97 -0.28 -49.62
C THR A 401 -12.72 0.27 -48.40
N LEU A 402 -12.02 0.55 -47.29
CA LEU A 402 -12.64 1.10 -46.09
C LEU A 402 -13.27 2.47 -46.34
N ARG A 403 -12.55 3.39 -47.01
CA ARG A 403 -13.06 4.74 -47.29
C ARG A 403 -14.24 4.72 -48.28
N GLN A 404 -14.21 3.85 -49.29
CA GLN A 404 -15.32 3.64 -50.22
C GLN A 404 -16.57 3.13 -49.49
N GLN A 405 -16.42 2.09 -48.66
CA GLN A 405 -17.52 1.49 -47.92
C GLN A 405 -18.20 2.54 -47.02
N ILE A 406 -17.41 3.31 -46.28
CA ILE A 406 -17.97 4.35 -45.40
C ILE A 406 -18.64 5.47 -46.19
N TRP A 407 -18.06 5.88 -47.32
CA TRP A 407 -18.69 6.88 -48.17
C TRP A 407 -20.06 6.43 -48.69
N GLN A 408 -20.21 5.15 -49.05
CA GLN A 408 -21.50 4.58 -49.48
C GLN A 408 -22.53 4.56 -48.36
N ASP A 409 -22.10 4.38 -47.11
CA ASP A 409 -22.97 4.40 -45.92
C ASP A 409 -23.37 5.83 -45.48
N LEU A 410 -22.69 6.87 -45.97
CA LEU A 410 -22.96 8.26 -45.59
C LEU A 410 -24.17 8.84 -46.33
N GLN A 411 -25.06 9.50 -45.57
CA GLN A 411 -26.15 10.28 -46.15
C GLN A 411 -25.60 11.47 -46.94
N PRO A 412 -26.04 11.69 -48.20
CA PRO A 412 -25.55 12.79 -49.04
C PRO A 412 -25.76 14.19 -48.44
N THR A 413 -26.74 14.35 -47.56
CA THR A 413 -27.04 15.61 -46.86
C THR A 413 -26.13 15.86 -45.66
N SER A 414 -25.34 14.88 -45.23
CA SER A 414 -24.46 14.99 -44.07
C SER A 414 -23.26 15.87 -44.35
N ARG A 415 -22.89 16.73 -43.39
CA ARG A 415 -21.71 17.62 -43.51
C ARG A 415 -20.41 16.86 -43.76
N ILE A 416 -20.31 15.63 -43.25
CA ILE A 416 -19.11 14.79 -43.40
C ILE A 416 -19.03 14.10 -44.78
N TYR A 417 -20.13 13.98 -45.51
CA TYR A 417 -20.17 13.33 -46.83
C TYR A 417 -19.18 13.98 -47.81
N THR A 418 -19.28 15.30 -47.98
CA THR A 418 -18.44 16.05 -48.92
C THR A 418 -16.96 16.03 -48.51
N SER A 419 -16.67 16.12 -47.20
CA SER A 419 -15.30 16.02 -46.70
C SER A 419 -14.70 14.65 -47.01
N TRP A 420 -15.44 13.59 -46.72
CA TRP A 420 -15.00 12.21 -46.92
C TRP A 420 -14.75 11.89 -48.39
N ALA A 421 -15.67 12.32 -49.26
CA ALA A 421 -15.56 12.13 -50.71
C ALA A 421 -14.36 12.86 -51.32
N ARG A 422 -14.04 14.08 -50.86
CA ARG A 422 -12.81 14.79 -51.28
C ARG A 422 -11.54 14.05 -50.88
N GLU A 423 -11.48 13.52 -49.66
CA GLU A 423 -10.34 12.74 -49.21
C GLU A 423 -10.19 11.43 -50.02
N LEU A 424 -11.30 10.74 -50.31
CA LEU A 424 -11.31 9.55 -51.17
C LEU A 424 -10.84 9.87 -52.60
N ALA A 425 -11.31 10.97 -53.20
CA ALA A 425 -10.84 11.43 -54.51
C ALA A 425 -9.33 11.71 -54.49
N GLY A 426 -8.82 12.39 -53.46
CA GLY A 426 -7.39 12.64 -53.29
C GLY A 426 -6.58 11.36 -53.19
N LEU A 427 -7.12 10.34 -52.53
CA LEU A 427 -6.52 9.01 -52.43
C LEU A 427 -6.47 8.28 -53.78
N TYR A 428 -7.54 8.32 -54.56
CA TYR A 428 -7.54 7.77 -55.92
C TYR A 428 -6.46 8.40 -56.80
N ARG A 429 -6.35 9.73 -56.81
CA ARG A 429 -5.31 10.44 -57.60
C ARG A 429 -3.91 10.03 -57.18
N ARG A 430 -3.64 9.98 -55.87
CA ARG A 430 -2.33 9.55 -55.33
C ARG A 430 -1.93 8.14 -55.78
N PHE A 431 -2.90 7.30 -56.09
CA PHE A 431 -2.67 5.92 -56.55
C PHE A 431 -3.00 5.71 -58.04
N GLY A 432 -3.03 6.78 -58.84
CA GLY A 432 -3.16 6.70 -60.30
C GLY A 432 -4.55 6.33 -60.81
N ARG A 433 -5.59 6.38 -59.97
CA ARG A 433 -6.99 6.11 -60.33
C ARG A 433 -7.73 7.40 -60.67
N GLU A 434 -7.18 8.20 -61.59
CA GLU A 434 -7.65 9.57 -61.89
C GLU A 434 -9.12 9.61 -62.34
N GLU A 435 -9.52 8.66 -63.20
CA GLU A 435 -10.89 8.59 -63.72
C GLU A 435 -11.93 8.42 -62.60
N GLU A 436 -11.61 7.61 -61.59
CA GLU A 436 -12.49 7.40 -60.44
C GLU A 436 -12.55 8.63 -59.53
N ALA A 437 -11.45 9.38 -59.41
CA ALA A 437 -11.42 10.65 -58.70
C ALA A 437 -12.30 11.70 -59.40
N ILE A 438 -12.26 11.76 -60.73
CA ILE A 438 -13.10 12.66 -61.55
C ILE A 438 -14.57 12.28 -61.41
N GLN A 439 -14.91 10.99 -61.57
CA GLN A 439 -16.28 10.50 -61.44
C GLN A 439 -16.86 10.80 -60.05
N LEU A 440 -16.07 10.60 -58.99
CA LEU A 440 -16.48 10.91 -57.62
C LEU A 440 -16.71 12.42 -57.44
N THR A 441 -15.84 13.26 -58.00
CA THR A 441 -15.94 14.72 -57.89
C THR A 441 -17.17 15.26 -58.64
N ARG A 442 -17.39 14.81 -59.87
CA ARG A 442 -18.58 15.17 -60.67
C ARG A 442 -19.87 14.74 -59.97
N GLY A 443 -19.92 13.51 -59.44
CA GLY A 443 -21.08 13.01 -58.72
C GLY A 443 -21.40 13.79 -57.42
N MET A 444 -20.42 14.44 -56.81
CA MET A 444 -20.66 15.37 -55.69
C MET A 444 -21.31 16.67 -56.15
N GLU A 445 -20.87 17.24 -57.28
CA GLU A 445 -21.36 18.51 -57.82
C GLU A 445 -22.82 18.39 -58.29
N GLU A 446 -23.15 17.32 -59.00
CA GLU A 446 -24.52 17.04 -59.48
C GLU A 446 -25.52 16.94 -58.31
N ARG A 447 -25.15 16.27 -57.22
CA ARG A 447 -26.00 16.14 -56.01
C ARG A 447 -26.12 17.44 -55.21
N ARG A 448 -25.10 18.32 -55.27
CA ARG A 448 -25.15 19.65 -54.64
C ARG A 448 -26.13 20.57 -55.35
N VAL A 449 -26.19 20.50 -56.69
CA VAL A 449 -27.13 21.29 -57.52
C VAL A 449 -28.57 20.79 -57.36
N GLY A 450 -28.79 19.46 -57.26
CA GLY A 450 -30.11 18.87 -57.05
C GLY A 450 -30.77 19.26 -55.72
N ASN A 451 -30.00 19.36 -54.62
CA ASN A 451 -30.55 19.72 -53.30
C ASN A 451 -30.89 21.21 -53.14
N VAL A 452 -30.33 22.10 -53.97
CA VAL A 452 -30.68 23.54 -53.95
C VAL A 452 -32.03 23.80 -54.64
N ASN A 453 -32.47 22.89 -55.51
CA ASN A 453 -33.70 23.04 -56.29
C ASN A 453 -34.96 22.44 -55.64
N ILE A 454 -34.90 21.94 -54.39
CA ILE A 454 -36.04 21.33 -53.68
C ILE A 454 -36.60 22.23 -52.56
N THR A 455 -35.98 23.37 -52.26
CA THR A 455 -36.57 24.40 -51.39
C THR A 455 -37.34 25.43 -52.22
N VAL A 456 -38.58 25.12 -52.57
CA VAL A 456 -39.64 26.10 -52.90
C VAL A 456 -40.92 25.65 -52.21
#